data_AF-A0A959T4B0-F1
#
_entry.id   AF-A0A959T4B0-F1
#
_cell.length_a   1.000
_cell.length_b   1.000
_cell.length_c   1.000
_cell.angle_alpha   90.00
_cell.angle_beta   90.00
_cell.angle_gamma   90.00
#
_symmetry.space_group_name_H-M   'P 1'
#
loop_
_entity.id
_entity.type
_entity.pdbx_description
1 polymer ?
#
loop_
_entity_poly.entity_id
_entity_poly.type
_entity_poly.pdbx_seq_one_letter_code
_entity_poly.pdbx_strand_id
1 'polypeptide(L)' 'NYLLWQIAYAELHFSPVLWPDFSKADLYRAVIDYQQRERRFGKISEQVSPAS' A
#
# COMPACT_ATOMS: atom_id res chain seq x y z
N ASN A 1 11.55 -11.66 -18.46
CA ASN A 1 12.60 -10.79 -17.90
C ASN A 1 11.90 -9.82 -16.95
N TYR A 2 12.20 -9.91 -15.65
CA TYR A 2 11.42 -9.24 -14.59
C TYR A 2 12.00 -7.85 -14.33
N LEU A 3 11.13 -6.90 -13.97
CA LEU A 3 11.41 -5.46 -13.86
C LEU A 3 12.29 -5.10 -12.64
N LEU A 4 13.39 -5.81 -12.42
CA LEU A 4 14.25 -5.74 -11.23
C LEU A 4 14.65 -4.31 -10.86
N TRP A 5 15.04 -3.50 -11.85
CA TRP A 5 15.40 -2.10 -11.62
C TRP A 5 14.19 -1.19 -11.34
N GLN A 6 13.03 -1.46 -11.95
CA GLN A 6 11.84 -0.61 -11.75
C GLN A 6 11.13 -0.91 -10.43
N ILE A 7 11.21 -2.16 -9.93
CA ILE A 7 10.60 -2.56 -8.66
C ILE A 7 11.51 -2.34 -7.45
N ALA A 8 12.76 -1.88 -7.65
CA ALA A 8 13.73 -1.68 -6.57
C ALA A 8 13.23 -0.70 -5.48
N TYR A 9 12.34 0.22 -5.83
CA TYR A 9 11.74 1.21 -4.94
C TYR A 9 10.24 1.01 -4.73
N ALA A 10 9.66 -0.06 -5.28
CA ALA A 10 8.24 -0.36 -5.12
C ALA A 10 8.01 -1.19 -3.85
N GLU A 11 6.89 -0.96 -3.17
CA GLU A 11 6.46 -1.84 -2.09
C GLU A 11 5.90 -3.15 -2.67
N LEU A 12 6.41 -4.27 -2.18
CA LEU A 12 5.98 -5.59 -2.62
C LEU A 12 4.87 -6.11 -1.71
N HIS A 13 3.66 -6.20 -2.24
CA HIS A 13 2.52 -6.82 -1.57
C HIS A 13 2.39 -8.28 -2.00
N PHE A 14 2.48 -9.20 -1.04
CA PHE A 14 2.30 -10.64 -1.27
C PHE A 14 0.95 -11.09 -0.70
N SER A 15 0.11 -11.67 -1.55
CA SER A 15 -1.19 -12.23 -1.15
C SER A 15 -1.13 -13.75 -1.10
N PRO A 16 -1.76 -14.40 -0.10
CA PRO A 16 -1.90 -15.86 -0.06
C PRO A 16 -2.93 -16.39 -1.08
N VAL A 17 -3.68 -15.50 -1.74
CA VAL A 17 -4.69 -15.85 -2.75
C VAL A 17 -4.01 -16.23 -4.06
N LEU A 18 -4.40 -17.38 -4.62
CA LEU A 18 -3.91 -17.83 -5.92
C LEU A 18 -4.43 -16.90 -7.03
N TRP A 19 -3.64 -16.71 -8.09
CA TRP A 19 -3.99 -15.79 -9.18
C TRP A 19 -5.38 -16.03 -9.81
N PRO A 20 -5.83 -17.28 -10.06
CA PRO A 20 -7.17 -17.53 -10.60
C PRO A 20 -8.31 -17.10 -9.66
N ASP A 21 -8.05 -17.07 -8.35
CA ASP A 21 -9.01 -16.72 -7.31
C ASP A 21 -8.89 -15.25 -6.88
N PHE A 22 -7.92 -14.52 -7.43
CA PHE A 22 -7.68 -13.13 -7.08
C PHE A 22 -8.77 -12.23 -7.62
N SER A 23 -9.57 -11.65 -6.72
CA SER A 23 -10.74 -10.85 -7.08
C SER A 23 -10.46 -9.35 -7.04
N LYS A 24 -11.40 -8.57 -7.58
CA LYS A 24 -11.39 -7.11 -7.47
C LYS A 24 -11.38 -6.63 -6.01
N ALA A 25 -12.01 -7.37 -5.10
CA ALA A 25 -12.01 -7.04 -3.68
C ALA A 25 -10.60 -7.20 -3.07
N ASP A 26 -9.83 -8.18 -3.52
CA ASP A 26 -8.45 -8.40 -3.06
C ASP A 26 -7.51 -7.32 -3.56
N LEU A 27 -7.74 -6.81 -4.79
CA LEU A 27 -7.03 -5.62 -5.27
C LEU A 27 -7.31 -4.40 -4.38
N TYR A 28 -8.58 -4.14 -4.04
CA TYR A 28 -8.91 -3.01 -3.17
C TYR A 28 -8.30 -3.15 -1.77
N ARG A 29 -8.31 -4.36 -1.21
CA ARG A 29 -7.65 -4.64 0.07
C ARG A 29 -6.14 -4.39 -0.01
N ALA A 30 -5.48 -4.86 -1.06
CA ALA A 30 -4.04 -4.64 -1.26
C ALA A 30 -3.70 -3.14 -1.37
N VAL A 31 -4.54 -2.34 -2.03
CA VAL A 31 -4.38 -0.88 -2.13
C VAL A 31 -4.60 -0.19 -0.77
N ILE A 32 -5.59 -0.63 0.02
CA ILE A 32 -5.84 -0.10 1.36
C ILE A 32 -4.65 -0.43 2.28
N ASP A 33 -4.16 -1.66 2.25
CA ASP A 33 -2.99 -2.09 3.01
C ASP A 33 -1.75 -1.27 2.65
N TYR A 34 -1.52 -1.05 1.35
CA TYR A 34 -0.44 -0.18 0.85
C TYR A 34 -0.57 1.25 1.40
N GLN A 35 -1.79 1.82 1.41
CA GLN A 35 -2.03 3.15 1.96
C GLN A 35 -1.84 3.24 3.48
N GLN A 36 -2.04 2.14 4.21
CA GLN A 36 -1.87 2.09 5.66
C GLN A 36 -0.42 1.89 6.10
N ARG A 37 0.42 1.27 5.26
CA ARG A 37 1.76 0.82 5.67
C ARG A 37 2.77 1.93 5.89
N GLU A 38 2.68 3.09 5.22
CA GLU A 38 3.37 4.30 5.67
C GLU A 38 2.68 5.59 5.23
N ARG A 39 2.06 6.30 6.18
CA ARG A 39 2.21 7.76 6.27
C ARG A 39 3.11 8.12 7.44
N ARG A 40 4.32 7.55 7.50
CA ARG A 40 5.29 7.96 8.54
C ARG A 40 5.84 9.38 8.33
N PHE A 41 5.63 9.98 7.15
CA PHE A 41 6.06 11.34 6.81
C PHE A 41 4.99 12.21 6.13
N GLY A 42 3.69 11.90 6.32
CA GLY A 42 2.59 12.56 5.60
C GLY A 42 1.55 13.27 6.48
N LYS A 43 1.92 13.64 7.71
CA LYS A 43 1.10 14.01 8.89
C LYS A 43 0.87 12.82 9.82
N ILE A 44 1.65 12.76 10.90
CA ILE A 44 1.11 12.27 12.17
C ILE A 44 -0.19 13.03 12.42
N SER A 45 -1.24 12.30 12.77
CA SER A 45 -2.58 12.80 13.13
C SER A 45 -2.58 13.88 14.22
N GLU A 46 -1.44 14.19 14.81
CA GLU A 46 -1.19 15.25 15.79
C GLU A 46 -1.06 16.66 15.18
N GLN A 47 -0.91 16.80 13.85
CA GLN A 47 -0.89 18.10 13.16
C GLN A 47 -2.27 18.61 12.71
N VAL A 48 -3.36 17.91 13.04
CA VAL A 48 -4.73 18.43 12.84
C VAL A 48 -5.23 19.07 14.13
N SER A 49 -4.48 20.06 14.63
CA SER A 49 -5.01 21.09 15.52
C SER A 49 -5.03 22.39 14.71
N PRO A 50 -6.19 22.85 14.19
CA PRO A 50 -6.33 24.26 13.98
C PRO A 50 -6.41 24.89 15.36
N ALA A 51 -5.36 25.59 15.76
CA ALA A 51 -5.48 26.60 16.78
C ALA A 51 -6.51 27.64 16.28
N SER A 52 -7.65 27.72 16.94
CA SER A 52 -8.48 28.92 17.22
C SER A 52 -9.80 28.49 17.84
#